data_AF-A0A9E3WVP0-F1
#
_entry.id   AF-A0A9E3WVP0-F1
#
_cell.length_a   1.000
_cell.length_b   1.000
_cell.length_c   1.000
_cell.angle_alpha   90.00
_cell.angle_beta   90.00
_cell.angle_gamma   90.00
#
_symmetry.space_group_name_H-M   'P 1'
#
loop_
_entity.id
_entity.type
_entity.pdbx_description
1 polymer ?
#
loop_
_entity_poly.entity_id
_entity_poly.type
_entity_poly.pdbx_seq_one_letter_code
_entity_poly.pdbx_strand_id
1 'polypeptide(L)'
;MLVDISAAPAADAIPVLSGKDRLQQAVEDVLRAAARPNYVPELRRHPRTPYPYVFHIAPVAADGQTPVGEAFAVIGKHLSPHGVDFYHQSPVPYRRALAWFDGSGG
;
A
#
# COMPACT_ATOMS: atom_id res chain seq x y z
N MET A 1 -68.15 -19.41 -9.50
CA MET A 1 -66.84 -19.25 -10.17
C MET A 1 -66.19 -18.02 -9.57
N LEU A 2 -65.38 -18.22 -8.52
CA LEU A 2 -64.70 -17.17 -7.77
C LEU A 2 -63.22 -17.24 -8.17
N VAL A 3 -62.64 -16.12 -8.59
CA VAL A 3 -61.20 -16.04 -8.91
C VAL A 3 -60.50 -15.54 -7.64
N ASP A 4 -59.65 -16.38 -7.08
CA ASP A 4 -58.81 -16.09 -5.91
C ASP A 4 -57.63 -15.21 -6.36
N ILE A 5 -57.50 -14.02 -5.75
CA ILE A 5 -56.40 -13.09 -5.96
C ILE A 5 -55.42 -13.29 -4.80
N SER A 6 -54.70 -14.41 -4.83
CA SER A 6 -53.65 -14.71 -3.86
C SER A 6 -52.33 -14.90 -4.57
N ALA A 7 -51.54 -13.82 -4.64
CA ALA A 7 -50.08 -13.84 -4.53
C ALA A 7 -49.54 -12.43 -4.74
N ALA A 8 -49.39 -11.66 -3.65
CA ALA A 8 -48.38 -10.61 -3.63
C ALA A 8 -47.00 -11.29 -3.57
N PRO A 9 -46.01 -10.92 -4.39
CA PRO A 9 -44.66 -11.46 -4.23
C PRO A 9 -44.10 -10.96 -2.90
N ALA A 10 -43.60 -11.91 -2.11
CA ALA A 10 -42.91 -11.65 -0.85
C ALA A 10 -41.82 -10.60 -1.11
N ALA A 11 -41.89 -9.51 -0.36
CA ALA A 11 -40.89 -8.46 -0.38
C ALA A 11 -39.51 -9.10 -0.18
N ASP A 12 -38.63 -8.88 -1.17
CA ASP A 12 -37.21 -9.21 -1.10
C ASP A 12 -36.66 -8.75 0.25
N ALA A 13 -36.26 -9.73 1.07
CA ALA A 13 -35.45 -9.47 2.24
C ALA A 13 -34.09 -9.00 1.74
N ILE A 14 -33.88 -7.69 1.66
CA ILE A 14 -32.56 -7.11 1.42
C ILE A 14 -31.69 -7.54 2.61
N PRO A 15 -30.67 -8.39 2.44
CA PRO A 15 -29.85 -8.82 3.55
C PRO A 15 -29.09 -7.61 4.09
N VAL A 16 -29.39 -7.21 5.32
CA VAL A 16 -28.64 -6.18 6.05
C VAL A 16 -27.32 -6.81 6.47
N LEU A 17 -26.32 -6.71 5.60
CA LEU A 17 -24.97 -7.21 5.86
C LEU A 17 -24.42 -6.61 7.16
N SER A 18 -23.88 -7.46 8.04
CA SER A 18 -23.19 -7.03 9.25
C SER A 18 -22.01 -6.13 8.88
N GLY A 19 -21.58 -5.25 9.78
CA GLY A 19 -20.42 -4.39 9.54
C GLY A 19 -19.15 -5.18 9.15
N LYS A 20 -19.02 -6.40 9.67
CA LYS A 20 -17.95 -7.33 9.31
C LYS A 20 -18.05 -7.84 7.87
N ASP A 21 -19.26 -8.18 7.43
CA ASP A 21 -19.51 -8.70 6.08
C ASP A 21 -19.32 -7.59 5.04
N ARG A 22 -19.70 -6.36 5.37
CA ARG A 22 -19.43 -5.18 4.52
C ARG A 22 -17.95 -4.90 4.37
N LEU A 23 -17.18 -5.01 5.45
CA LEU A 23 -15.72 -4.85 5.40
C LEU A 23 -15.08 -5.95 4.55
N GLN A 24 -15.50 -7.20 4.76
CA GLN A 24 -14.96 -8.33 4.01
C GLN A 24 -15.30 -8.19 2.51
N GLN A 25 -16.53 -7.81 2.18
CA GLN A 25 -16.94 -7.55 0.80
C GLN A 25 -16.13 -6.41 0.17
N ALA A 26 -15.94 -5.30 0.90
CA ALA A 26 -15.14 -4.17 0.42
C ALA A 26 -13.67 -4.55 0.18
N VAL A 27 -13.08 -5.38 1.05
CA VAL A 27 -11.73 -5.90 0.86
C VAL A 27 -11.66 -6.81 -0.37
N GLU A 28 -12.62 -7.72 -0.53
CA GLU A 28 -12.69 -8.63 -1.68
C GLU A 28 -12.87 -7.87 -3.00
N ASP A 29 -13.68 -6.81 -3.02
CA ASP A 29 -13.90 -5.97 -4.19
C ASP A 29 -12.61 -5.22 -4.58
N VAL A 30 -11.85 -4.72 -3.60
CA VAL A 30 -10.54 -4.08 -3.83
C VAL A 30 -9.52 -5.09 -4.33
N LEU A 31 -9.45 -6.29 -3.73
CA LEU A 31 -8.54 -7.35 -4.18
C LEU A 31 -8.85 -7.78 -5.61
N ARG A 32 -10.14 -7.90 -5.96
CA ARG A 32 -10.58 -8.23 -7.32
C ARG A 32 -10.28 -7.12 -8.33
N ALA A 33 -10.44 -5.85 -7.93
CA ALA A 33 -10.08 -4.71 -8.76
C ALA A 33 -8.56 -4.60 -9.00
N ALA A 34 -7.76 -4.98 -7.99
CA ALA A 34 -6.30 -5.03 -8.07
C ALA A 34 -5.79 -6.23 -8.89
N ALA A 35 -6.55 -7.32 -8.94
CA ALA A 35 -6.26 -8.52 -9.72
C ALA A 35 -6.61 -8.32 -11.21
N ARG A 36 -5.92 -7.42 -11.90
CA ARG A 36 -5.86 -7.44 -13.38
C ARG A 36 -4.69 -8.31 -13.84
N PRO A 37 -4.86 -9.21 -14.82
CA PRO A 37 -3.75 -9.84 -15.50
C PRO A 37 -3.21 -8.86 -16.54
N ASN A 38 -2.65 -7.75 -16.09
CA ASN A 38 -1.85 -6.91 -16.97
C ASN A 38 -0.46 -7.53 -17.01
N TYR A 39 -0.21 -8.42 -17.99
CA TYR A 39 1.15 -8.76 -18.37
C TYR A 39 1.77 -7.52 -19.03
N VAL A 40 2.14 -6.56 -18.17
CA VAL A 40 3.14 -5.56 -18.48
C VAL A 40 4.46 -6.30 -18.30
N PRO A 41 5.40 -6.26 -19.26
CA PRO A 41 6.74 -6.76 -19.02
C PRO A 41 7.24 -6.17 -17.72
N GLU A 42 7.63 -7.03 -16.77
CA GLU A 42 8.16 -6.57 -15.49
C GLU A 42 9.39 -5.70 -15.78
N LEU A 43 9.23 -4.38 -15.59
CA LEU A 43 10.28 -3.40 -15.88
C LEU A 43 11.35 -3.40 -14.77
N ARG A 44 11.02 -3.96 -13.61
CA ARG A 44 11.94 -4.01 -12.48
C ARG A 44 12.96 -5.12 -12.72
N ARG A 45 14.22 -4.73 -12.73
CA ARG A 45 15.35 -5.66 -12.86
C ARG A 45 15.60 -6.51 -11.61
N HIS A 46 15.07 -6.09 -10.46
CA HIS A 46 15.31 -6.75 -9.18
C HIS A 46 14.05 -6.86 -8.33
N PRO A 47 13.88 -7.97 -7.59
CA PRO A 47 12.77 -8.13 -6.66
C PRO A 47 12.87 -7.11 -5.52
N ARG A 48 11.70 -6.73 -5.01
CA ARG A 48 11.54 -5.83 -3.86
C ARG A 48 11.08 -6.66 -2.66
N THR A 49 11.90 -6.70 -1.61
CA THR A 49 11.57 -7.39 -0.35
C THR A 49 10.84 -6.40 0.56
N PRO A 50 9.70 -6.76 1.15
CA PRO A 50 9.03 -5.92 2.15
C PRO A 50 9.97 -5.54 3.30
N TYR A 51 9.96 -4.26 3.67
CA TYR A 51 10.76 -3.74 4.79
C TYR A 51 9.97 -2.67 5.55
N PRO A 52 8.99 -3.06 6.38
CA PRO A 52 8.10 -2.13 7.08
C PRO A 52 8.69 -1.60 8.40
N TYR A 53 9.98 -1.26 8.40
CA TYR A 53 10.70 -0.77 9.58
C TYR A 53 11.07 0.71 9.44
N VAL A 54 11.27 1.36 10.58
CA VAL A 54 11.76 2.75 10.63
C VAL A 54 13.23 2.75 10.24
N PHE A 55 13.63 3.74 9.46
CA PHE A 55 15.03 4.01 9.15
C PHE A 55 15.24 5.52 8.97
N HIS A 56 16.50 5.95 9.03
CA HIS A 56 16.85 7.37 9.00
C HIS A 56 17.41 7.77 7.65
N ILE A 57 17.11 9.00 7.23
CA ILE A 57 17.61 9.59 5.99
C ILE A 57 18.20 10.96 6.31
N ALA A 58 19.40 11.27 5.81
CA ALA A 58 19.97 12.63 5.87
C ALA A 58 20.21 13.16 4.46
N PRO A 59 19.65 14.34 4.13
CA PRO A 59 19.94 15.03 2.88
C PRO A 59 21.43 15.34 2.72
N VAL A 60 21.97 15.11 1.53
CA VAL A 60 23.34 15.49 1.17
C VAL A 60 23.40 16.32 -0.10
N ALA A 61 24.48 17.09 -0.26
CA ALA A 61 24.75 17.91 -1.43
C ALA A 61 25.06 17.06 -2.67
N ALA A 62 25.39 17.74 -3.78
CA ALA A 62 25.76 17.08 -5.03
C ALA A 62 27.06 16.26 -4.96
N ASP A 63 27.88 16.45 -3.93
CA ASP A 63 29.05 15.63 -3.64
C ASP A 63 28.68 14.28 -2.99
N GLY A 64 27.42 14.11 -2.55
CA GLY A 64 26.94 12.90 -1.89
C GLY A 64 27.41 12.71 -0.45
N GLN A 65 28.10 13.70 0.14
CA GLN A 65 28.72 13.58 1.46
C GLN A 65 28.37 14.74 2.39
N THR A 66 28.28 15.96 1.87
CA THR A 66 28.05 17.15 2.70
C THR A 66 26.59 17.22 3.14
N PRO A 67 26.26 17.20 4.44
CA PRO A 67 24.89 17.34 4.91
C PRO A 67 24.29 18.71 4.54
N VAL A 68 23.06 18.72 4.04
CA VAL A 68 22.33 19.97 3.63
C VAL A 68 20.99 20.15 4.34
N GLY A 69 20.71 19.31 5.33
CA GLY A 69 19.48 19.34 6.11
C GLY A 69 19.56 18.42 7.31
N GLU A 70 18.54 18.48 8.14
CA GLU A 70 18.42 17.59 9.29
C GLU A 70 18.09 16.16 8.84
N ALA A 71 18.61 15.17 9.56
CA ALA A 71 18.21 13.79 9.37
C ALA A 71 16.78 13.59 9.90
N PHE A 72 15.99 12.76 9.20
CA PHE A 72 14.63 12.47 9.60
C PHE A 72 14.31 10.99 9.44
N ALA A 73 13.37 10.51 10.25
CA ALA A 73 12.89 9.13 10.22
C ALA A 73 11.79 8.95 9.18
N VAL A 74 11.80 7.80 8.50
CA VAL A 74 10.76 7.39 7.55
C VAL A 74 10.36 5.94 7.80
N ILE A 75 9.19 5.55 7.32
CA ILE A 75 8.70 4.17 7.39
C ILE A 75 9.00 3.49 6.06
N GLY A 76 9.81 2.43 6.09
CA GLY A 76 10.10 1.64 4.90
C GLY A 76 8.88 0.93 4.34
N LYS A 77 8.95 0.66 3.03
CA LYS A 77 7.97 -0.14 2.31
C LYS A 77 8.63 -1.36 1.70
N HIS A 78 9.67 -1.13 0.89
CA HIS A 78 10.45 -2.21 0.28
C HIS A 78 11.93 -1.86 0.16
N LEU A 79 12.76 -2.88 0.16
CA LEU A 79 14.18 -2.81 -0.18
C LEU A 79 14.49 -3.63 -1.42
N SER A 80 15.45 -3.14 -2.20
CA SER A 80 16.06 -3.84 -3.33
C SER A 80 17.56 -3.53 -3.37
N PRO A 81 18.37 -4.30 -4.10
CA PRO A 81 19.81 -4.05 -4.21
C PRO A 81 20.19 -2.64 -4.72
N HIS A 82 19.26 -1.94 -5.40
CA HIS A 82 19.53 -0.64 -6.02
C HIS A 82 18.63 0.49 -5.50
N GLY A 83 17.86 0.25 -4.45
CA GLY A 83 16.98 1.30 -3.93
C GLY A 83 16.04 0.87 -2.82
N VAL A 84 15.45 1.88 -2.19
CA VAL A 84 14.51 1.77 -1.09
C VAL A 84 13.23 2.56 -1.42
N ASP A 85 12.08 1.98 -1.10
CA ASP A 85 10.79 2.66 -1.08
C ASP A 85 10.41 2.97 0.37
N PHE A 86 9.84 4.15 0.62
CA PHE A 86 9.39 4.55 1.96
C PHE A 86 8.16 5.47 1.90
N TYR A 87 7.52 5.64 3.05
CA TYR A 87 6.46 6.60 3.28
C TYR A 87 7.00 7.80 4.07
N HIS A 88 6.61 9.00 3.63
CA HIS A 88 6.85 10.25 4.34
C HIS A 88 5.62 11.16 4.17
N GLN A 89 5.25 11.88 5.23
CA GLN A 89 4.00 12.66 5.28
C GLN A 89 4.00 13.86 4.33
N SER A 90 5.17 14.41 4.03
CA SER A 90 5.35 15.60 3.20
C SER A 90 6.29 15.31 2.03
N PRO A 91 6.24 16.08 0.93
CA PRO A 91 7.24 15.99 -0.12
C PRO A 91 8.65 16.19 0.45
N VAL A 92 9.60 15.33 0.06
CA VAL A 92 11.02 15.46 0.44
C VAL A 92 11.70 16.37 -0.59
N PRO A 93 12.19 17.58 -0.24
CA PRO A 93 12.72 18.54 -1.19
C PRO A 93 14.17 18.26 -1.63
N TYR A 94 14.70 17.08 -1.30
CA TYR A 94 16.09 16.70 -1.52
C TYR A 94 16.18 15.52 -2.49
N ARG A 95 17.15 15.59 -3.41
CA ARG A 95 17.37 14.55 -4.43
C ARG A 95 18.38 13.48 -4.03
N ARG A 96 19.21 13.76 -3.03
CA ARG A 96 20.31 12.89 -2.59
C ARG A 96 20.29 12.81 -1.08
N ALA A 97 20.49 11.61 -0.58
CA ALA A 97 20.55 11.37 0.85
C ALA A 97 21.38 10.13 1.17
N LEU A 98 21.91 10.10 2.38
CA LEU A 98 22.39 8.88 3.01
C LEU A 98 21.25 8.25 3.79
N ALA A 99 21.16 6.91 3.77
CA ALA A 99 20.17 6.16 4.50
C ALA A 99 20.86 5.22 5.48
N TRP A 100 20.36 5.18 6.71
CA TRP A 100 20.82 4.27 7.76
C TRP A 100 19.67 3.36 8.14
N PHE A 101 19.88 2.08 7.91
CA PHE A 101 18.96 1.03 8.29
C PHE A 101 19.40 0.48 9.63
N ASP A 102 18.49 0.49 10.59
CA ASP A 102 18.69 -0.24 11.83
C ASP A 102 18.70 -1.72 11.44
N GLY A 103 19.89 -2.31 11.39
CA GLY A 103 20.02 -3.73 11.19
C GLY A 103 19.28 -4.42 12.32
N SER A 104 18.30 -5.27 11.99
CA SER A 104 17.89 -6.31 12.92
C SER A 104 19.12 -7.20 13.08
N GLY A 105 19.98 -6.88 14.06
CA GLY A 105 20.98 -7.82 14.54
C GLY A 105 20.24 -9.11 14.87
N GLY A 106 20.52 -10.15 14.09
CA GLY A 106 20.26 -11.52 14.54
C GLY A 106 21.17 -11.87 15.68
#